data_AF-A0A3S2A2L2-F1
#
_entry.id   AF-A0A3S2A2L2-F1
#
_cell.length_a   1.000
_cell.length_b   1.000
_cell.length_c   1.000
_cell.angle_alpha   90.00
_cell.angle_beta   90.00
_cell.angle_gamma   90.00
#
_symmetry.space_group_name_H-M   'P 1'
#
loop_
_entity.id
_entity.type
_entity.pdbx_description
1 polymer ?
#
loop_
_entity_poly.entity_id
_entity_poly.type
_entity_poly.pdbx_seq_one_letter_code
_entity_poly.pdbx_strand_id
1 'polypeptide(L)'
;MDDSNDLFGNMDKQPQPVRTAARPADPLVVQATKRPASTKDGSEGYSAADIEVLEGLEPVRRRPGMYIGGTDDKAMHHLFAEVIDNSMDEAVAGHATFIDVELSADGYLAVTDNGRGIPIDPHPKFKKPALEVIMTTLHSGGKFDSKVYETSG
;
A
#
# COMPACT_ATOMS: atom_id res chain seq x y z
N MET A 1 26.58 -44.02 0.56
CA MET A 1 25.16 -44.05 0.92
C MET A 1 25.12 -43.76 2.41
N ASP A 2 24.84 -42.56 2.91
CA ASP A 2 24.34 -41.31 2.33
C ASP A 2 24.78 -40.14 3.23
N ASP A 3 24.76 -38.95 2.63
CA ASP A 3 24.46 -37.64 3.18
C ASP A 3 25.17 -37.12 4.44
N SER A 4 25.85 -35.99 4.30
CA SER A 4 25.21 -34.70 4.64
C SER A 4 26.22 -33.55 4.72
N ASN A 5 25.89 -32.48 3.98
CA ASN A 5 26.02 -31.06 4.34
C ASN A 5 27.15 -30.63 5.29
N ASP A 6 28.01 -29.72 4.82
CA ASP A 6 27.85 -28.31 5.22
C ASP A 6 28.69 -27.39 4.31
N LEU A 7 28.00 -26.63 3.45
CA LEU A 7 28.60 -25.70 2.48
C LEU A 7 28.99 -24.36 3.13
N PHE A 8 28.84 -24.20 4.45
CA PHE A 8 29.07 -22.92 5.15
C PHE A 8 29.99 -22.99 6.38
N GLY A 9 30.74 -24.08 6.57
CA GLY A 9 31.48 -24.36 7.81
C GLY A 9 32.73 -23.51 8.12
N ASN A 10 33.03 -22.41 7.43
CA ASN A 10 34.22 -21.60 7.73
C ASN A 10 33.98 -20.09 7.51
N MET A 11 32.97 -19.52 8.17
CA MET A 11 33.04 -18.11 8.57
C MET A 11 33.88 -18.04 9.84
N ASP A 12 35.13 -17.59 9.72
CA ASP A 12 35.86 -16.83 10.75
C ASP A 12 37.31 -16.63 10.29
N LYS A 13 37.54 -15.60 9.47
CA LYS A 13 38.84 -14.92 9.29
C LYS A 13 38.63 -13.67 8.44
N GLN A 14 38.44 -12.53 9.08
CA GLN A 14 38.49 -11.22 8.43
C GLN A 14 39.95 -10.84 8.13
N PRO A 15 40.31 -10.49 6.87
CA PRO A 15 41.59 -9.84 6.58
C PRO A 15 41.48 -8.31 6.70
N GLN A 16 42.41 -7.69 7.43
CA GLN A 16 42.56 -6.24 7.60
C GLN A 16 43.02 -5.52 6.32
N PRO A 17 42.72 -4.22 6.14
CA PRO A 17 42.97 -3.50 4.89
C PRO A 17 44.45 -3.09 4.72
N VAL A 18 45.04 -3.47 3.58
CA VAL A 18 46.38 -3.03 3.16
C VAL A 18 46.24 -1.69 2.41
N ARG A 19 46.89 -0.64 2.93
CA ARG A 19 47.01 0.67 2.25
C ARG A 19 47.94 0.54 1.04
N THR A 20 47.44 0.87 -0.16
CA THR A 20 48.24 0.98 -1.39
C THR A 20 48.46 2.45 -1.79
N ALA A 21 49.69 2.74 -2.20
CA ALA A 21 50.19 4.06 -2.57
C ALA A 21 49.58 4.59 -3.89
N ALA A 22 49.53 5.92 -4.02
CA ALA A 22 48.90 6.64 -5.14
C ALA A 22 49.59 6.39 -6.50
N ARG A 23 48.78 6.11 -7.52
CA ARG A 23 49.20 6.04 -8.94
C ARG A 23 49.26 7.46 -9.55
N PRO A 24 50.23 7.76 -10.43
CA PRO A 24 50.29 9.03 -11.16
C PRO A 24 49.18 9.14 -12.21
N ALA A 25 48.69 10.36 -12.44
CA ALA A 25 47.52 10.67 -13.26
C ALA A 25 47.77 10.51 -14.77
N ASP A 26 46.73 10.06 -15.48
CA ASP A 26 46.68 9.81 -16.92
C ASP A 26 46.69 11.14 -17.73
N PRO A 27 47.55 11.32 -18.76
CA PRO A 27 47.66 12.58 -19.50
C PRO A 27 46.40 13.00 -20.29
N LEU A 28 45.42 12.11 -20.45
CA LEU A 28 44.14 12.42 -21.09
C LEU A 28 43.19 13.28 -20.23
N VAL A 29 43.52 13.52 -18.95
CA VAL A 29 42.71 14.35 -18.04
C VAL A 29 43.01 15.86 -18.16
N VAL A 30 44.05 16.26 -18.89
CA VAL A 30 44.55 17.66 -18.88
C VAL A 30 43.98 18.54 -20.01
N GLN A 31 43.20 18.00 -20.95
CA GLN A 31 42.76 18.74 -22.15
C GLN A 31 41.27 19.10 -22.25
N ALA A 32 40.62 19.38 -21.11
CA ALA A 32 39.29 19.99 -21.11
C ALA A 32 39.25 21.27 -20.27
N THR A 33 40.04 22.28 -20.68
CA THR A 33 39.87 23.64 -20.18
C THR A 33 38.95 24.46 -21.10
N LYS A 34 37.95 25.09 -20.47
CA LYS A 34 37.16 26.26 -20.91
C LYS A 34 36.20 26.11 -22.10
N ARG A 35 34.94 25.81 -21.76
CA ARG A 35 33.76 26.47 -22.35
C ARG A 35 32.87 26.96 -21.20
N PRO A 36 32.42 28.22 -21.16
CA PRO A 36 31.30 28.59 -20.31
C PRO A 36 30.05 28.10 -21.04
N ALA A 37 29.69 26.83 -20.84
CA ALA A 37 28.35 26.39 -21.14
C ALA A 37 27.48 26.93 -19.99
N SER A 38 26.68 27.96 -20.26
CA SER A 38 25.53 28.25 -19.42
C SER A 38 24.51 27.13 -19.65
N THR A 39 24.74 25.99 -19.01
CA THR A 39 23.68 25.02 -18.78
C THR A 39 22.79 25.65 -17.72
N LYS A 40 21.66 26.22 -18.13
CA LYS A 40 20.51 26.23 -17.24
C LYS A 40 20.18 24.77 -17.01
N ASP A 41 20.76 24.18 -15.98
CA ASP A 41 20.28 22.90 -15.47
C ASP A 41 18.79 23.08 -15.22
N GLY A 42 17.95 22.23 -15.79
CA GLY A 42 16.51 22.19 -15.51
C GLY A 42 16.20 21.80 -14.05
N SER A 43 17.18 21.88 -13.16
CA SER A 43 17.09 21.66 -11.71
C SER A 43 16.96 22.98 -10.95
N GLU A 44 16.35 24.01 -11.53
CA GLU A 44 15.85 25.12 -10.71
C GLU A 44 14.70 24.59 -9.84
N GLY A 45 15.03 24.25 -8.59
CA GLY A 45 14.07 24.28 -7.49
C GLY A 45 13.38 22.99 -7.08
N TYR A 46 13.69 21.81 -7.64
CA TYR A 46 13.16 20.55 -7.10
C TYR A 46 13.99 20.05 -5.92
N SER A 47 13.35 19.96 -4.76
CA SER A 47 13.96 19.64 -3.47
C SER A 47 13.10 18.63 -2.70
N ALA A 48 13.60 18.16 -1.56
CA ALA A 48 12.82 17.31 -0.67
C ALA A 48 11.52 17.99 -0.17
N ALA A 49 11.45 19.33 -0.19
CA ALA A 49 10.25 20.08 0.21
C ALA A 49 9.10 19.95 -0.80
N ASP A 50 9.39 19.56 -2.04
CA ASP A 50 8.38 19.37 -3.10
C ASP A 50 7.76 17.97 -3.08
N ILE A 51 8.21 17.10 -2.17
CA ILE A 51 7.65 15.77 -1.96
C ILE A 51 6.44 15.88 -1.02
N GLU A 52 5.25 15.70 -1.57
CA GLU A 52 4.02 15.65 -0.79
C GLU A 52 3.73 14.22 -0.31
N VAL A 53 3.44 14.07 0.99
CA VAL A 53 2.95 12.82 1.59
C VAL A 53 1.47 12.98 1.89
N LEU A 54 0.65 12.20 1.21
CA LEU A 54 -0.79 12.18 1.42
C LEU A 54 -1.14 11.16 2.51
N GLU A 55 -1.80 11.60 3.57
CA GLU A 55 -2.17 10.77 4.72
C GLU A 55 -3.64 10.34 4.70
N GLY A 56 -3.96 9.26 5.42
CA GLY A 56 -5.33 8.76 5.57
C GLY A 56 -5.97 8.42 4.22
N LEU A 57 -7.10 9.06 3.93
CA LEU A 57 -7.89 8.84 2.71
C LEU A 57 -7.62 9.88 1.61
N GLU A 58 -6.71 10.83 1.83
CA GLU A 58 -6.36 11.83 0.82
C GLU A 58 -5.84 11.23 -0.50
N PRO A 59 -5.03 10.15 -0.51
CA PRO A 59 -4.64 9.49 -1.75
C PRO A 59 -5.84 9.03 -2.60
N VAL A 60 -6.89 8.52 -1.95
CA VAL A 60 -8.11 8.04 -2.62
C VAL A 60 -8.86 9.19 -3.26
N ARG A 61 -9.02 10.30 -2.53
CA ARG A 61 -9.71 11.50 -3.02
C ARG A 61 -8.94 12.18 -4.16
N ARG A 62 -7.61 12.20 -4.08
CA ARG A 62 -6.76 12.82 -5.11
C ARG A 62 -6.69 11.98 -6.38
N ARG A 63 -6.73 10.65 -6.26
CA ARG A 63 -6.61 9.73 -7.40
C ARG A 63 -7.65 8.61 -7.35
N PRO A 64 -8.96 8.92 -7.43
CA PRO A 64 -10.02 7.93 -7.30
C PRO A 64 -9.92 6.81 -8.34
N GLY A 65 -9.46 7.12 -9.56
CA GLY A 65 -9.28 6.12 -10.62
C GLY A 65 -8.32 4.98 -10.28
N MET A 66 -7.38 5.19 -9.35
CA MET A 66 -6.48 4.13 -8.88
C MET A 66 -7.16 3.13 -7.94
N TYR A 67 -8.28 3.52 -7.31
CA TYR A 67 -8.97 2.73 -6.29
C TYR A 67 -10.30 2.19 -6.79
N ILE A 68 -11.10 3.00 -7.47
CA ILE A 68 -12.47 2.66 -7.90
C ILE A 68 -12.63 2.65 -9.43
N GLY A 69 -11.52 2.67 -10.18
CA GLY A 69 -11.51 2.56 -11.64
C GLY A 69 -11.96 3.81 -12.42
N GLY A 70 -12.47 4.85 -11.76
CA GLY A 70 -12.88 6.10 -12.40
C GLY A 70 -13.73 7.00 -11.52
N THR A 71 -14.51 7.88 -12.15
CA THR A 71 -15.54 8.71 -11.51
C THR A 71 -16.79 8.80 -12.38
N ASP A 72 -17.02 7.80 -13.23
CA ASP A 72 -18.20 7.66 -14.06
C ASP A 72 -19.24 6.75 -13.39
N ASP A 73 -20.34 6.46 -14.08
CA ASP A 73 -21.41 5.60 -13.55
C ASP A 73 -20.91 4.21 -13.18
N LYS A 74 -19.91 3.67 -13.91
CA LYS A 74 -19.33 2.36 -13.58
C LYS A 74 -18.61 2.40 -12.25
N ALA A 75 -17.84 3.47 -12.00
CA ALA A 75 -17.18 3.67 -10.71
C ALA A 75 -18.20 3.85 -9.57
N MET A 76 -19.35 4.48 -9.83
CA MET A 76 -20.45 4.55 -8.83
C MET A 76 -21.01 3.16 -8.49
N HIS A 77 -21.24 2.31 -9.49
CA HIS A 77 -21.69 0.94 -9.25
C HIS A 77 -20.61 0.10 -8.56
N HIS A 78 -19.33 0.39 -8.81
CA HIS A 78 -18.21 -0.26 -8.13
C HIS A 78 -18.21 0.08 -6.63
N LEU A 79 -18.48 1.34 -6.24
CA LEU A 79 -18.64 1.69 -4.82
C LEU A 79 -19.75 0.89 -4.14
N PHE A 80 -20.87 0.67 -4.83
CA PHE A 80 -21.93 -0.20 -4.32
C PHE A 80 -21.46 -1.66 -4.21
N ALA A 81 -20.80 -2.19 -5.24
CA ALA A 81 -20.26 -3.55 -5.27
C ALA A 81 -19.37 -3.81 -4.05
N GLU A 82 -18.45 -2.90 -3.73
CA GLU A 82 -17.56 -3.01 -2.57
C GLU A 82 -18.31 -3.12 -1.23
N VAL A 83 -19.47 -2.46 -1.08
CA VAL A 83 -20.27 -2.56 0.15
C VAL A 83 -21.03 -3.88 0.20
N ILE A 84 -21.72 -4.24 -0.89
CA ILE A 84 -22.51 -5.49 -0.92
C ILE A 84 -21.64 -6.74 -0.86
N ASP A 85 -20.43 -6.71 -1.41
CA ASP A 85 -19.50 -7.84 -1.35
C ASP A 85 -19.07 -8.14 0.10
N ASN A 86 -18.91 -7.12 0.95
CA ASN A 86 -18.67 -7.34 2.37
C ASN A 86 -19.86 -8.03 3.07
N SER A 87 -21.10 -7.67 2.73
CA SER A 87 -22.31 -8.37 3.23
C SER A 87 -22.42 -9.79 2.67
N MET A 88 -22.02 -10.01 1.41
CA MET A 88 -21.99 -11.33 0.79
C MET A 88 -20.98 -12.26 1.46
N ASP A 89 -19.82 -11.76 1.89
CA ASP A 89 -18.85 -12.57 2.63
C ASP A 89 -19.38 -13.07 3.97
N GLU A 90 -20.20 -12.27 4.67
CA GLU A 90 -20.91 -12.73 5.87
C GLU A 90 -21.92 -13.84 5.53
N ALA A 91 -22.59 -13.75 4.37
CA ALA A 91 -23.53 -14.78 3.93
C ALA A 91 -22.80 -16.08 3.53
N VAL A 92 -21.69 -15.98 2.79
CA VAL A 92 -20.85 -17.12 2.39
C VAL A 92 -20.23 -17.81 3.61
N ALA A 93 -19.84 -17.05 4.63
CA ALA A 93 -19.38 -17.59 5.91
C ALA A 93 -20.51 -18.19 6.78
N GLY A 94 -21.77 -18.11 6.33
CA GLY A 94 -22.94 -18.66 7.03
C GLY A 94 -23.42 -17.82 8.22
N HIS A 95 -23.01 -16.55 8.29
CA HIS A 95 -23.38 -15.63 9.37
C HIS A 95 -24.54 -14.71 9.01
N ALA A 96 -24.70 -14.36 7.74
CA ALA A 96 -25.86 -13.62 7.25
C ALA A 96 -26.82 -14.55 6.48
N THR A 97 -28.12 -14.30 6.62
CA THR A 97 -29.19 -14.96 5.85
C THR A 97 -30.04 -13.96 5.08
N PHE A 98 -29.80 -12.68 5.29
CA PHE A 98 -30.57 -11.59 4.74
C PHE A 98 -29.66 -10.42 4.39
N ILE A 99 -29.85 -9.87 3.20
CA ILE A 99 -29.23 -8.64 2.73
C ILE A 99 -30.35 -7.82 2.05
N ASP A 100 -30.51 -6.58 2.47
CA ASP A 100 -31.43 -5.59 1.91
C ASP A 100 -30.67 -4.47 1.21
N VAL A 101 -31.20 -3.99 0.09
CA VAL A 101 -30.62 -2.90 -0.68
C VAL A 101 -31.70 -1.88 -0.97
N GLU A 102 -31.48 -0.65 -0.50
CA GLU A 102 -32.38 0.48 -0.71
C GLU A 102 -31.66 1.59 -1.49
N LEU A 103 -32.30 2.09 -2.54
CA LEU A 103 -31.92 3.34 -3.21
C LEU A 103 -33.00 4.38 -2.94
N SER A 104 -32.67 5.39 -2.15
CA SER A 104 -33.59 6.47 -1.82
C SER A 104 -33.76 7.44 -2.98
N ALA A 105 -34.88 8.19 -2.99
CA ALA A 105 -35.16 9.20 -4.00
C ALA A 105 -34.13 10.35 -4.02
N ASP A 106 -33.43 10.58 -2.91
CA ASP A 106 -32.37 11.58 -2.78
C ASP A 106 -31.00 11.07 -3.29
N GLY A 107 -30.94 9.82 -3.78
CA GLY A 107 -29.74 9.21 -4.34
C GLY A 107 -28.83 8.55 -3.30
N TYR A 108 -29.30 8.31 -2.08
CA TYR A 108 -28.57 7.51 -1.10
C TYR A 108 -28.80 6.03 -1.35
N LEU A 109 -27.72 5.25 -1.39
CA LEU A 109 -27.78 3.81 -1.44
C LEU A 109 -27.39 3.23 -0.07
N ALA A 110 -28.23 2.35 0.47
CA ALA A 110 -27.99 1.65 1.71
C ALA A 110 -27.96 0.13 1.46
N VAL A 111 -27.01 -0.55 2.09
CA VAL A 111 -26.93 -2.01 2.15
C VAL A 111 -27.02 -2.39 3.62
N THR A 112 -27.96 -3.27 3.95
CA THR A 112 -28.17 -3.76 5.31
C THR A 112 -28.10 -5.27 5.34
N ASP A 113 -27.32 -5.86 6.23
CA ASP A 113 -27.27 -7.29 6.45
C ASP A 113 -27.52 -7.65 7.91
N ASN A 114 -27.73 -8.94 8.17
CA ASN A 114 -27.85 -9.50 9.52
C ASN A 114 -26.65 -10.38 9.90
N GLY A 115 -25.47 -10.09 9.35
CA GLY A 115 -24.23 -10.78 9.68
C GLY A 115 -23.75 -10.49 11.10
N ARG A 116 -22.48 -10.82 11.39
CA ARG A 116 -21.87 -10.59 12.71
C ARG A 116 -21.77 -9.11 13.07
N GLY A 117 -21.74 -8.24 12.06
CA GLY A 117 -21.50 -6.82 12.19
C GLY A 117 -20.01 -6.48 12.28
N ILE A 118 -19.69 -5.23 11.92
CA ILE A 118 -18.32 -4.70 12.03
C ILE A 118 -17.94 -4.59 13.52
N PRO A 119 -16.77 -5.08 13.96
CA PRO A 119 -16.31 -4.91 15.33
C PRO A 119 -16.21 -3.43 15.73
N ILE A 120 -16.77 -3.08 16.88
CA ILE A 120 -16.76 -1.71 17.43
C ILE A 120 -15.80 -1.55 18.62
N ASP A 121 -15.25 -2.64 19.13
CA ASP A 121 -14.31 -2.62 20.24
C ASP A 121 -13.02 -1.86 19.88
N PRO A 122 -12.32 -1.28 20.88
CA PRO A 122 -11.05 -0.61 20.64
C PRO A 122 -10.00 -1.55 20.03
N HIS A 123 -9.45 -1.16 18.89
CA HIS A 123 -8.39 -1.89 18.21
C HIS A 123 -7.12 -1.94 19.10
N PRO A 124 -6.47 -3.11 19.27
CA PRO A 124 -5.39 -3.29 20.25
C PRO A 124 -4.19 -2.36 20.03
N LYS A 125 -3.84 -2.06 18.77
CA LYS A 125 -2.77 -1.13 18.38
C LYS A 125 -3.19 0.35 18.40
N PHE A 126 -4.27 0.70 17.71
CA PHE A 126 -4.67 2.10 17.48
C PHE A 126 -5.50 2.72 18.61
N LYS A 127 -6.02 1.90 19.55
CA LYS A 127 -6.83 2.34 20.70
C LYS A 127 -8.08 3.17 20.33
N LYS A 128 -8.54 3.01 19.09
CA LYS A 128 -9.77 3.57 18.52
C LYS A 128 -10.73 2.43 18.17
N PRO A 129 -12.06 2.66 18.06
CA PRO A 129 -13.00 1.63 17.61
C PRO A 129 -12.51 0.96 16.32
N ALA A 130 -12.59 -0.37 16.23
CA ALA A 130 -12.16 -1.09 15.03
C ALA A 130 -12.93 -0.61 13.78
N LEU A 131 -14.22 -0.27 13.92
CA LEU A 131 -15.01 0.44 12.91
C LEU A 131 -14.33 1.70 12.38
N GLU A 132 -13.80 2.56 13.25
CA GLU A 132 -13.08 3.77 12.82
C GLU A 132 -11.82 3.39 12.05
N VAL A 133 -11.03 2.45 12.59
CA VAL A 133 -9.78 2.02 11.95
C VAL A 133 -10.01 1.55 10.53
N ILE A 134 -11.00 0.69 10.29
CA ILE A 134 -11.26 0.14 8.95
C ILE A 134 -11.82 1.21 7.98
N MET A 135 -12.60 2.16 8.48
CA MET A 135 -13.19 3.21 7.64
C MET A 135 -12.19 4.32 7.30
N THR A 136 -11.14 4.52 8.09
CA THR A 136 -10.20 5.65 7.92
C THR A 136 -8.78 5.25 7.53
N THR A 137 -8.47 3.95 7.49
CA THR A 137 -7.10 3.46 7.27
C THR A 137 -7.08 2.46 6.12
N LEU A 138 -6.37 2.82 5.04
CA LEU A 138 -6.15 1.89 3.93
C LEU A 138 -5.39 0.64 4.39
N HIS A 139 -5.65 -0.47 3.72
CA HIS A 139 -5.02 -1.77 3.98
C HIS A 139 -5.23 -2.25 5.44
N SER A 140 -6.44 -2.04 5.96
CA SER A 140 -6.87 -2.57 7.24
C SER A 140 -8.18 -3.37 7.08
N GLY A 141 -8.32 -4.48 7.81
CA GLY A 141 -9.43 -5.42 7.62
C GLY A 141 -9.14 -6.80 8.20
N GLY A 142 -10.17 -7.62 8.33
CA GLY A 142 -10.09 -8.99 8.86
C GLY A 142 -9.79 -10.07 7.81
N LYS A 143 -9.71 -9.71 6.53
CA LYS A 143 -9.59 -10.62 5.39
C LYS A 143 -8.14 -10.96 4.99
N PHE A 144 -7.14 -10.58 5.79
CA PHE A 144 -5.72 -10.86 5.48
C PHE A 144 -5.25 -12.25 5.92
N ASP A 145 -6.04 -12.94 6.75
CA ASP A 145 -5.76 -14.27 7.26
C ASP A 145 -7.03 -15.11 7.10
N SER A 146 -6.91 -16.37 6.67
CA SER A 146 -8.05 -17.24 6.33
C SER A 146 -8.91 -17.62 7.55
N LYS A 147 -8.51 -17.22 8.76
CA LYS A 147 -9.20 -17.55 10.02
C LYS A 147 -10.59 -16.95 10.16
N VAL A 148 -10.88 -15.84 9.48
CA VAL A 148 -12.15 -15.13 9.62
C VAL A 148 -13.05 -15.34 8.40
N TYR A 149 -12.46 -15.48 7.21
CA TYR A 149 -13.13 -15.76 5.95
C TYR A 149 -12.31 -16.79 5.16
N GLU A 150 -12.91 -17.95 4.86
CA GLU A 150 -12.28 -19.04 4.11
C GLU A 150 -12.20 -18.75 2.60
N THR A 151 -13.05 -17.86 2.09
CA THR A 151 -13.04 -17.40 0.70
C THR A 151 -13.55 -15.97 0.70
N SER A 152 -12.80 -15.03 0.12
CA SER A 152 -13.25 -13.65 -0.12
C SER A 152 -12.90 -13.25 -1.55
N GLY A 153 -13.83 -12.59 -2.24
CA GLY A 153 -13.67 -12.03 -3.58
C GLY A 153 -12.81 -10.78 -3.59
#